data_AF-A0A1Y0BDM0-F1
#
_entry.id   AF-A0A1Y0BDM0-F1
#
_cell.length_a   1.000
_cell.length_b   1.000
_cell.length_c   1.000
_cell.angle_alpha   90.00
_cell.angle_beta   90.00
_cell.angle_gamma   90.00
#
_symmetry.space_group_name_H-M   'P 1'
#
loop_
_entity.id
_entity.type
_entity.pdbx_description
1 polymer ?
#
loop_
_entity_poly.entity_id
_entity_poly.type
_entity_poly.pdbx_seq_one_letter_code
_entity_poly.pdbx_strand_id
1 'polypeptide(L)' 'MGEVYEVDDELLQELDDFEVTSNYLRRQVEISLGDQRQIGWTYEPDPEFYSLRTLIKSGDWLEYAKTKTQW' A
#
# COMPACT_ATOMS: atom_id res chain seq x y z
N MET A 1 -4.97 -8.80 -0.01
CA MET A 1 -3.71 -9.50 0.30
C MET A 1 -2.56 -8.58 -0.08
N GLY A 2 -1.37 -8.78 0.51
CA GLY A 2 -0.21 -7.93 0.22
C GLY A 2 1.09 -8.58 0.65
N GLU A 3 2.19 -7.89 0.39
CA GLU A 3 3.55 -8.27 0.78
C GLU A 3 4.01 -7.37 1.94
N VAL A 4 4.82 -7.93 2.83
CA VAL A 4 5.30 -7.26 4.04
C VAL A 4 6.80 -7.43 4.10
N TYR A 5 7.51 -6.34 4.35
CA TYR A 5 8.96 -6.30 4.43
C TYR A 5 9.39 -5.65 5.74
N GLU A 6 10.46 -6.18 6.33
CA GLU A 6 11.18 -5.50 7.40
C GLU A 6 12.20 -4.55 6.76
N VAL A 7 12.16 -3.29 7.15
CA VAL A 7 13.02 -2.22 6.63
C VAL A 7 13.63 -1.46 7.80
N ASP A 8 14.82 -0.91 7.61
CA ASP A 8 15.42 0.00 8.58
C ASP A 8 14.87 1.43 8.47
N ASP A 9 15.22 2.26 9.45
CA ASP A 9 14.73 3.64 9.53
C ASP A 9 15.23 4.53 8.38
N GLU A 10 16.41 4.24 7.83
CA GLU A 10 17.00 4.99 6.71
C GLU A 10 16.20 4.74 5.42
N LEU A 11 15.99 3.47 5.07
CA LEU A 11 15.17 3.09 3.93
C LEU A 11 13.72 3.54 4.10
N LEU A 12 13.19 3.48 5.33
CA LEU A 12 11.84 3.95 5.61
C LEU A 12 11.69 5.46 5.33
N GLN A 13 12.71 6.27 5.65
CA GLN A 13 12.71 7.70 5.34
C GLN A 13 12.83 7.95 3.83
N GLU A 14 13.65 7.19 3.11
CA GLU A 14 13.73 7.30 1.64
C GLU A 14 12.39 7.00 0.96
N LEU A 15 11.65 6.01 1.47
CA LEU A 15 10.31 5.69 1.00
C LEU A 15 9.32 6.82 1.31
N ASP A 16 9.39 7.43 2.50
CA ASP A 16 8.53 8.59 2.85
C ASP A 16 8.76 9.74 1.86
N ASP A 17 10.02 10.05 1.57
CA ASP A 17 10.40 11.15 0.66
C ASP A 17 9.92 10.86 -0.78
N PHE A 18 10.02 9.62 -1.23
CA PHE A 18 9.53 9.20 -2.54
C PHE A 18 8.00 9.32 -2.65
N GLU A 19 7.27 8.75 -1.69
CA GLU A 19 5.79 8.64 -1.74
C GLU A 19 5.08 9.99 -1.56
N VAL A 20 5.66 10.90 -0.77
CA VAL A 20 5.14 12.28 -0.61
C VAL A 20 5.05 13.01 -1.95
N THR A 21 5.97 12.78 -2.87
CA THR A 21 5.93 13.40 -4.21
C THR A 21 4.72 12.97 -5.04
N SER A 22 4.12 11.82 -4.69
CA SER A 22 2.95 11.24 -5.35
C SER A 22 1.64 11.50 -4.59
N ASN A 23 1.65 12.30 -3.52
CA ASN A 23 0.52 12.54 -2.60
C ASN A 23 0.02 11.25 -1.93
N TYR A 24 0.94 10.40 -1.51
CA TYR A 24 0.64 9.25 -0.66
C TYR A 24 1.13 9.53 0.76
N LEU A 25 0.38 9.05 1.75
CA LEU A 25 0.64 9.28 3.16
C LEU A 25 0.83 7.95 3.89
N ARG A 26 1.85 7.91 4.76
CA ARG A 26 2.10 6.74 5.60
C ARG A 26 1.02 6.58 6.67
N ARG A 27 0.50 5.37 6.82
CA ARG A 27 -0.55 4.98 7.78
C ARG A 27 -0.19 3.69 8.49
N GLN A 28 -0.52 3.61 9.78
CA GLN A 28 -0.42 2.38 10.54
C GLN A 28 -1.57 1.44 10.18
N VAL A 29 -1.25 0.16 10.00
CA VAL A 29 -2.23 -0.89 9.74
C VAL A 29 -1.95 -2.11 10.60
N GLU A 30 -2.99 -2.88 10.92
CA GLU A 30 -2.84 -4.22 11.48
C GLU A 30 -2.58 -5.22 10.33
N ILE A 31 -1.49 -5.95 10.44
CA ILE A 31 -1.06 -6.98 9.51
C ILE A 31 -1.29 -8.34 10.17
N SER A 32 -1.98 -9.23 9.46
CA SER A 32 -2.14 -10.64 9.88
C SER A 32 -1.15 -11.52 9.11
N LEU A 33 -0.27 -12.21 9.83
CA LEU A 33 0.70 -13.18 9.30
C LEU A 33 0.40 -14.56 9.89
N GLY A 34 -0.43 -15.34 9.20
CA GLY A 34 -0.98 -16.58 9.75
C GLY A 34 -1.80 -16.29 11.02
N ASP A 35 -1.42 -16.89 12.14
CA ASP A 35 -2.07 -16.68 13.45
C ASP A 35 -1.54 -15.44 14.20
N GLN A 36 -0.52 -14.77 13.66
CA GLN A 36 0.10 -13.60 14.29
C GLN A 36 -0.51 -12.30 13.77
N ARG A 37 -0.56 -11.29 14.64
CA ARG A 37 -0.93 -9.92 14.29
C ARG A 37 0.16 -8.96 14.71
N GLN A 38 0.50 -8.04 13.82
CA GLN A 38 1.53 -7.04 14.05
C GLN A 38 1.06 -5.70 13.50
N ILE A 39 1.59 -4.61 14.05
CA ILE A 39 1.38 -3.27 13.46
C ILE A 39 2.50 -3.02 12.47
N GLY A 40 2.14 -2.59 11.26
CA GLY A 40 3.08 -2.14 10.26
C GLY A 40 2.60 -0.86 9.60
N TRP A 41 3.25 -0.52 8.49
CA TRP A 41 3.01 0.73 7.76
C TRP A 41 2.60 0.44 6.33
N THR A 42 1.70 1.27 5.79
CA THR A 42 1.35 1.30 4.37
C THR A 42 1.29 2.75 3.90
N TYR A 43 1.36 2.95 2.59
CA TYR A 43 1.12 4.26 1.98
C TYR A 43 -0.26 4.25 1.34
N GLU A 44 -1.08 5.23 1.70
CA GLU A 44 -2.43 5.40 1.17
C GLU A 44 -2.54 6.69 0.37
N PRO A 45 -3.31 6.72 -0.74
CA PRO A 45 -3.52 7.94 -1.50
C PRO A 45 -4.22 8.98 -0.65
N ASP A 46 -3.67 10.19 -0.62
CA ASP A 46 -4.28 11.32 0.08
C ASP A 46 -5.66 11.62 -0.52
N PRO A 47 -6.75 11.53 0.27
CA PRO A 47 -8.10 11.79 -0.22
C PRO A 47 -8.30 13.23 -0.72
N GLU A 48 -7.47 14.19 -0.31
CA GLU A 48 -7.53 15.57 -0.82
C GLU A 48 -7.15 15.65 -2.31
N PHE A 49 -6.23 14.78 -2.75
CA PHE A 49 -5.72 14.76 -4.12
C PHE A 49 -6.39 13.69 -4.99
N TYR A 50 -6.85 12.58 -4.38
CA TYR A 50 -7.44 11.44 -5.09
C TYR A 50 -8.83 11.11 -4.56
N SER A 51 -9.82 11.89 -5.01
CA SER A 51 -11.23 11.73 -4.63
C SER A 51 -11.92 10.52 -5.28
N LEU A 52 -11.41 10.04 -6.41
CA LEU A 52 -11.96 8.88 -7.14
C LEU A 52 -11.22 7.60 -6.73
N ARG A 53 -11.89 6.75 -5.95
CA ARG A 53 -11.38 5.43 -5.57
C ARG A 53 -12.09 4.35 -6.38
N THR A 54 -11.35 3.68 -7.26
CA THR A 54 -11.82 2.42 -7.86
C THR A 54 -11.49 1.30 -6.90
N LEU A 55 -12.50 0.73 -6.25
CA LEU A 55 -12.31 -0.39 -5.36
C LEU A 55 -12.01 -1.67 -6.16
N ILE A 56 -10.86 -2.28 -5.89
CA ILE A 56 -10.53 -3.63 -6.37
C ILE A 56 -11.27 -4.62 -5.47
N LYS A 57 -12.34 -5.22 -5.99
CA LYS A 57 -13.23 -6.11 -5.20
C LYS A 57 -12.51 -7.34 -4.63
N SER A 58 -11.52 -7.88 -5.31
CA SER A 58 -10.72 -9.01 -4.82
C SER A 58 -9.76 -8.62 -3.69
N GLY A 59 -9.42 -7.33 -3.56
CA GLY A 59 -8.34 -6.86 -2.70
C GLY A 59 -6.95 -7.40 -3.11
N ASP A 60 -6.80 -7.87 -4.35
CA ASP A 60 -5.56 -8.38 -4.93
C ASP A 60 -5.22 -7.58 -6.19
N TRP A 61 -4.11 -6.84 -6.12
CA TRP A 61 -3.62 -6.03 -7.22
C TRP A 61 -3.21 -6.87 -8.44
N LEU A 62 -2.57 -8.03 -8.24
CA LEU A 62 -2.11 -8.90 -9.32
C LEU A 62 -3.29 -9.52 -10.07
N GLU A 63 -4.34 -9.91 -9.34
CA GLU A 63 -5.59 -10.39 -9.97
C GLU A 63 -6.24 -9.27 -10.81
N TYR A 64 -6.37 -8.08 -10.23
CA TYR A 64 -6.95 -6.93 -10.92
C TYR A 64 -6.15 -6.52 -12.16
N ALA A 65 -4.82 -6.47 -12.05
CA ALA A 65 -3.93 -6.07 -13.14
C ALA A 65 -4.11 -6.95 -14.38
N LYS A 66 -4.32 -8.27 -14.19
CA LYS A 66 -4.62 -9.22 -15.28
C LYS A 66 -5.89 -8.85 -16.06
N THR A 67 -6.87 -8.20 -15.43
CA THR A 67 -8.10 -7.75 -16.12
C THR A 67 -7.90 -6.52 -17.00
N LYS A 68 -6.79 -5.79 -16.81
CA LYS A 68 -6.43 -4.59 -17.56
C LYS A 68 -5.45 -4.86 -18.69
N THR A 69 -4.71 -5.96 -18.62
CA THR A 69 -3.84 -6.42 -19.70
C THR A 69 -4.67 -7.12 -20.77
N GLN A 70 -5.12 -6.38 -21.78
CA GLN A 70 -5.56 -6.98 -23.04
C GLN A 70 -4.33 -7.46 -23.81
N TRP A 71 -4.31 -8.73 -24.22
CA TRP A 71 -3.40 -9.24 -25.25
C TRP A 71 -3.95 -8.91 -26.63
#